data_AF-A0A7C7PB73-F1
#
_entry.id   AF-A0A7C7PB73-F1
#
_cell.length_a   1.000
_cell.length_b   1.000
_cell.length_c   1.000
_cell.angle_alpha   90.00
_cell.angle_beta   90.00
_cell.angle_gamma   90.00
#
_symmetry.space_group_name_H-M   'P 1'
#
loop_
_entity.id
_entity.type
_entity.pdbx_description
1 polymer ?
#
loop_
_entity_poly.entity_id
_entity_poly.type
_entity_poly.pdbx_seq_one_letter_code
_entity_poly.pdbx_strand_id
1 'polypeptide(L)'
;MAVVNAEIINKTPFENGTPWGKYGPYERIDGTINFGVEPDNPANSAIIDLEHSPVSQAGKVTFTSDFVLLQPSDREPTRLLVDVVNRGRKRAIPDFNMVSPTLSPSSEIDPGDGFLFRNGYAVLSVGWQYDVYGSSSLLGMDPPAVKVNGDFTEGINLVEIRPNQIQKCYLLANRIHKPYPSVSTDNTNARILVKEWEDGPETEIPSSKWSFAKETEGEPTPDVEHVYMDAGFQPGKIYNVIYRATNPVVSGATLMSVRDVGSWIKYGGPNCPVKATVKHAYAYGISQTGRLLRHYLYAGMNLDEKGRQVYDGILAHVAGGRRGDFNHRFAQPSQQSSPGFGHLFPFTDVPSLDPFGRGTEGLQDRQLKIGGSPKVVYTNTSAEYWRGDASLSHTDPSGCCDVDFPDNTRSYFFSGTQHVP
;
A
#
# COMPACT_ATOMS: atom_id res chain seq x y z
N MET A 1 3.02 -12.55 18.22
CA MET A 1 2.24 -11.31 18.03
C MET A 1 3.28 -10.25 17.86
N ALA A 2 3.28 -9.62 16.70
CA ALA A 2 4.35 -8.73 16.28
C ALA A 2 4.26 -7.33 16.91
N VAL A 3 3.06 -6.84 17.22
CA VAL A 3 2.93 -5.56 17.96
C VAL A 3 3.49 -5.73 19.36
N VAL A 4 4.54 -4.96 19.66
CA VAL A 4 5.26 -5.00 20.93
C VAL A 4 4.70 -3.95 21.89
N ASN A 5 4.37 -2.77 21.38
CA ASN A 5 3.79 -1.67 22.13
C ASN A 5 3.03 -0.71 21.20
N ALA A 6 2.12 0.09 21.76
CA ALA A 6 1.54 1.25 21.11
C ALA A 6 1.70 2.48 22.01
N GLU A 7 2.27 3.54 21.46
CA GLU A 7 2.36 4.84 22.12
C GLU A 7 1.12 5.67 21.75
N ILE A 8 0.38 6.10 22.77
CA ILE A 8 -0.77 6.99 22.59
C ILE A 8 -0.27 8.43 22.69
N ILE A 9 -0.37 9.15 21.58
CA ILE A 9 0.04 10.56 21.49
C ILE A 9 -1.12 11.46 21.94
N ASN A 10 -2.33 11.14 21.49
CA ASN A 10 -3.51 11.93 21.84
C ASN A 10 -4.74 11.03 22.01
N LYS A 11 -5.63 11.43 22.91
CA LYS A 11 -6.92 10.80 23.14
C LYS A 11 -7.97 11.87 23.43
N THR A 12 -8.96 12.01 22.56
CA THR A 12 -9.98 13.06 22.66
C THR A 12 -11.39 12.52 22.37
N PRO A 13 -12.44 13.14 22.91
CA PRO A 13 -13.80 12.91 22.42
C PRO A 13 -13.87 13.24 20.92
N PHE A 14 -14.48 12.35 20.14
CA PHE A 14 -14.73 12.57 18.72
C PHE A 14 -16.03 13.37 18.56
N GLU A 15 -16.06 14.34 17.64
CA GLU A 15 -17.23 15.19 17.37
C GLU A 15 -17.83 15.80 18.66
N ASN A 16 -16.96 16.31 19.54
CA ASN A 16 -17.34 16.91 20.82
C ASN A 16 -18.20 15.99 21.72
N GLY A 17 -18.07 14.66 21.58
CA GLY A 17 -18.85 13.69 22.35
C GLY A 17 -20.27 13.45 21.81
N THR A 18 -20.53 13.78 20.54
CA THR A 18 -21.81 13.49 19.90
C THR A 18 -22.12 11.99 19.93
N PRO A 19 -23.30 11.56 20.45
CA PRO A 19 -23.65 10.15 20.52
C PRO A 19 -24.20 9.59 19.20
N TRP A 20 -23.81 8.36 18.86
CA TRP A 20 -24.21 7.68 17.63
C TRP A 20 -25.14 6.49 17.90
N GLY A 21 -26.44 6.78 17.93
CA GLY A 21 -27.47 5.77 18.19
C GLY A 21 -27.24 5.04 19.51
N LYS A 22 -27.39 3.71 19.51
CA LYS A 22 -27.21 2.90 20.73
C LYS A 22 -25.77 2.71 21.18
N TYR A 23 -24.78 3.12 20.38
CA TYR A 23 -23.36 2.92 20.70
C TYR A 23 -22.74 4.09 21.45
N GLY A 24 -23.46 5.21 21.57
CA GLY A 24 -23.04 6.35 22.39
C GLY A 24 -21.94 7.19 21.72
N PRO A 25 -21.24 8.03 22.51
CA PRO A 25 -20.15 8.86 22.01
C PRO A 25 -18.96 8.01 21.57
N TYR A 26 -18.15 8.59 20.70
CA TYR A 26 -16.90 8.00 20.22
C TYR A 26 -15.71 8.81 20.73
N GLU A 27 -14.57 8.15 20.82
CA GLU A 27 -13.27 8.76 21.08
C GLU A 27 -12.34 8.54 19.90
N ARG A 28 -11.44 9.51 19.70
CA ARG A 28 -10.32 9.44 18.78
C ARG A 28 -9.03 9.21 19.56
N ILE A 29 -8.24 8.25 19.11
CA ILE A 29 -6.93 7.92 19.67
C ILE A 29 -5.92 7.95 18.53
N ASP A 30 -4.94 8.84 18.66
CA ASP A 30 -3.84 8.98 17.70
C ASP A 30 -2.55 8.45 18.36
N GLY A 31 -1.74 7.74 17.59
CA GLY A 31 -0.52 7.17 18.15
C GLY A 31 0.39 6.50 17.14
N THR A 32 1.41 5.82 17.68
CA THR A 32 2.40 5.07 16.91
C THR A 32 2.49 3.63 17.44
N ILE A 33 2.41 2.66 16.52
CA ILE A 33 2.56 1.23 16.81
C ILE A 33 4.02 0.86 16.62
N ASN A 34 4.58 0.13 17.57
CA ASN A 34 5.92 -0.45 17.50
C ASN A 34 5.82 -1.95 17.23
N PHE A 35 6.40 -2.40 16.13
CA PHE A 35 6.43 -3.81 15.72
C PHE A 35 7.79 -4.44 16.01
N GLY A 36 7.77 -5.73 16.29
CA GLY A 36 8.92 -6.61 16.43
C GLY A 36 8.56 -7.97 15.87
N VAL A 37 8.89 -8.19 14.59
CA VAL A 37 8.61 -9.42 13.86
C VAL A 37 9.78 -10.39 13.94
N GLU A 38 9.46 -11.68 13.97
CA GLU A 38 10.44 -12.76 13.94
C GLU A 38 10.80 -13.08 12.48
N PRO A 39 12.04 -12.82 12.02
CA PRO A 39 12.37 -12.96 10.60
C PRO A 39 12.19 -14.40 10.07
N ASP A 40 12.49 -15.40 10.90
CA ASP A 40 12.39 -16.82 10.53
C ASP A 40 10.99 -17.43 10.77
N ASN A 41 10.03 -16.64 11.24
CA ASN A 41 8.68 -17.14 11.48
C ASN A 41 8.00 -17.51 10.15
N PRO A 42 7.36 -18.68 10.01
CA PRO A 42 6.72 -19.09 8.77
C PRO A 42 5.70 -18.09 8.23
N ALA A 43 5.02 -17.33 9.09
CA ALA A 43 4.08 -16.27 8.69
C ALA A 43 4.75 -15.12 7.94
N ASN A 44 6.07 -14.96 8.07
CA ASN A 44 6.87 -13.91 7.42
C ASN A 44 7.66 -14.42 6.21
N SER A 45 7.58 -15.72 5.89
CA SER A 45 8.35 -16.35 4.80
C SER A 45 8.10 -15.80 3.39
N ALA A 46 7.03 -15.04 3.19
CA ALA A 46 6.74 -14.38 1.91
C ALA A 46 7.36 -12.99 1.80
N ILE A 47 7.90 -12.42 2.88
CA ILE A 47 8.40 -11.05 2.91
C ILE A 47 9.84 -11.04 2.40
N ILE A 48 10.06 -10.36 1.27
CA ILE A 48 11.36 -10.30 0.62
C ILE A 48 12.31 -9.38 1.39
N ASP A 49 13.57 -9.78 1.51
CA ASP A 49 14.67 -9.08 2.18
C ASP A 49 14.53 -8.95 3.71
N LEU A 50 13.55 -9.61 4.35
CA LEU A 50 13.37 -9.52 5.80
C LEU A 50 14.58 -10.07 6.57
N GLU A 51 15.18 -11.13 6.07
CA GLU A 51 16.39 -11.77 6.60
C GLU A 51 17.63 -10.88 6.54
N HIS A 52 17.59 -9.82 5.71
CA HIS A 52 18.68 -8.85 5.57
C HIS A 52 18.49 -7.63 6.47
N SER A 53 17.40 -7.54 7.23
CA SER A 53 17.22 -6.44 8.17
C SER A 53 17.98 -6.67 9.47
N PRO A 54 18.53 -5.59 10.07
CA PRO A 54 19.05 -5.64 11.43
C PRO A 54 17.98 -6.12 12.42
N VAL A 55 18.39 -6.93 13.38
CA VAL A 55 17.55 -7.40 14.48
C VAL A 55 17.91 -6.69 15.78
N SER A 56 16.89 -6.48 16.61
CA SER A 56 17.03 -6.00 18.00
C SER A 56 17.73 -7.03 18.90
N GLN A 57 18.03 -6.65 20.15
CA GLN A 57 18.54 -7.59 21.16
C GLN A 57 17.62 -8.79 21.41
N ALA A 58 16.32 -8.64 21.13
CA ALA A 58 15.33 -9.71 21.22
C ALA A 58 15.29 -10.61 19.97
N GLY A 59 16.19 -10.42 19.00
CA GLY A 59 16.22 -11.18 17.76
C GLY A 59 15.11 -10.83 16.77
N LYS A 60 14.48 -9.65 16.92
CA LYS A 60 13.32 -9.23 16.12
C LYS A 60 13.66 -8.07 15.21
N VAL A 61 13.14 -8.09 13.98
CA VAL A 61 13.17 -6.93 13.07
C VAL A 61 12.09 -5.94 13.53
N THR A 62 12.47 -4.69 13.70
CA THR A 62 11.58 -3.65 14.24
C THR A 62 11.22 -2.60 13.21
N PHE A 63 10.00 -2.08 13.29
CA PHE A 63 9.51 -0.95 12.50
C PHE A 63 8.36 -0.27 13.22
N THR A 64 7.92 0.90 12.73
CA THR A 64 6.82 1.65 13.35
C THR A 64 5.77 2.07 12.33
N SER A 65 4.54 2.28 12.79
CA SER A 65 3.42 2.77 11.96
C SER A 65 2.62 3.79 12.74
N ASP A 66 2.22 4.88 12.09
CA ASP A 66 1.20 5.76 12.64
C ASP A 66 -0.16 5.05 12.64
N PHE A 67 -1.01 5.38 13.61
CA PHE A 67 -2.41 4.96 13.59
C PHE A 67 -3.36 6.04 14.12
N VAL A 68 -4.60 5.98 13.64
CA VAL A 68 -5.74 6.71 14.21
C VAL A 68 -6.86 5.70 14.43
N LEU A 69 -7.36 5.63 15.66
CA LEU A 69 -8.47 4.77 16.04
C LEU A 69 -9.68 5.62 16.44
N LEU A 70 -10.83 5.31 15.84
CA LEU A 70 -12.15 5.74 16.31
C LEU A 70 -12.86 4.55 16.94
N GLN A 71 -13.29 4.66 18.19
CA GLN A 71 -14.04 3.61 18.88
C GLN A 71 -15.13 4.20 19.79
N PRO A 72 -16.18 3.43 20.13
CA PRO A 72 -17.15 3.88 21.14
C PRO A 72 -16.44 4.09 22.49
N SER A 73 -16.75 5.20 23.18
CA SER A 73 -16.08 5.55 24.44
C SER A 73 -16.60 4.73 25.64
N ASP A 74 -17.89 4.45 25.65
CA ASP A 74 -18.59 3.86 26.81
C ASP A 74 -18.92 2.38 26.60
N ARG A 75 -18.52 1.80 25.46
CA ARG A 75 -18.88 0.43 25.07
C ARG A 75 -17.77 -0.22 24.27
N GLU A 76 -17.65 -1.52 24.41
CA GLU A 76 -16.72 -2.29 23.60
C GLU A 76 -17.24 -2.46 22.16
N PRO A 77 -16.39 -2.22 21.14
CA PRO A 77 -16.75 -2.48 19.76
C PRO A 77 -16.86 -3.99 19.52
N THR A 78 -17.81 -4.39 18.67
CA THR A 78 -17.95 -5.81 18.26
C THR A 78 -17.34 -6.09 16.90
N ARG A 79 -17.05 -5.03 16.12
CA ARG A 79 -16.54 -5.09 14.76
C ARG A 79 -15.37 -4.12 14.62
N LEU A 80 -14.34 -4.55 13.92
CA LEU A 80 -13.20 -3.73 13.52
C LEU A 80 -13.23 -3.55 12.01
N LEU A 81 -13.04 -2.33 11.55
CA LEU A 81 -12.67 -2.01 10.17
C LEU A 81 -11.27 -1.40 10.18
N VAL A 82 -10.29 -2.11 9.61
CA VAL A 82 -8.96 -1.57 9.36
C VAL A 82 -8.99 -0.87 8.00
N ASP A 83 -8.80 0.44 8.05
CA ASP A 83 -8.62 1.31 6.91
C ASP A 83 -7.14 1.32 6.50
N VAL A 84 -6.85 0.67 5.38
CA VAL A 84 -5.55 0.76 4.73
C VAL A 84 -5.52 2.08 3.97
N VAL A 85 -5.00 3.12 4.64
CA VAL A 85 -5.06 4.51 4.19
C VAL A 85 -4.43 4.71 2.81
N ASN A 86 -5.05 5.49 1.92
CA ASN A 86 -4.50 5.70 0.58
C ASN A 86 -3.49 6.86 0.61
N ARG A 87 -2.19 6.56 0.47
CA ARG A 87 -1.09 7.56 0.55
C ARG A 87 -1.18 8.41 1.83
N GLY A 88 -1.42 7.74 2.95
CA GLY A 88 -1.61 8.36 4.27
C GLY A 88 -2.97 8.99 4.53
N ARG A 89 -3.85 9.10 3.52
CA ARG A 89 -5.20 9.66 3.67
C ARG A 89 -6.17 8.60 4.18
N LYS A 90 -6.84 8.89 5.28
CA LYS A 90 -7.92 8.07 5.86
C LYS A 90 -9.11 8.04 4.89
N ARG A 91 -9.61 6.86 4.53
CA ARG A 91 -10.62 6.64 3.49
C ARG A 91 -11.88 5.96 3.98
N ALA A 92 -11.79 5.09 5.00
CA ALA A 92 -12.94 4.32 5.44
C ALA A 92 -14.09 5.20 5.94
N ILE A 93 -13.83 6.24 6.73
CA ILE A 93 -14.92 7.13 7.19
C ILE A 93 -15.57 7.85 6.01
N PRO A 94 -14.82 8.57 5.14
CA PRO A 94 -15.46 9.24 4.01
C PRO A 94 -16.26 8.31 3.09
N ASP A 95 -15.69 7.15 2.77
CA ASP A 95 -16.28 6.25 1.78
C ASP A 95 -17.54 5.53 2.31
N PHE A 96 -17.61 5.23 3.62
CA PHE A 96 -18.74 4.51 4.22
C PHE A 96 -19.80 5.41 4.87
N ASN A 97 -19.43 6.62 5.31
CA ASN A 97 -20.34 7.54 5.96
C ASN A 97 -20.84 8.66 5.02
N MET A 98 -20.72 8.48 3.71
CA MET A 98 -21.18 9.43 2.68
C MET A 98 -20.60 10.86 2.81
N VAL A 99 -19.31 10.97 3.15
CA VAL A 99 -18.64 12.27 3.20
C VAL A 99 -18.19 12.65 1.79
N SER A 100 -18.38 13.91 1.42
CA SER A 100 -17.83 14.46 0.18
C SER A 100 -16.28 14.40 0.18
N PRO A 101 -15.64 13.88 -0.86
CA PRO A 101 -14.18 13.80 -0.90
C PRO A 101 -13.54 15.20 -0.92
N THR A 102 -12.47 15.37 -0.14
CA THR A 102 -11.64 16.57 -0.16
C THR A 102 -10.33 16.32 -0.90
N LEU A 103 -9.87 17.31 -1.67
CA LEU A 103 -8.61 17.21 -2.41
C LEU A 103 -7.39 17.37 -1.49
N SER A 104 -7.52 18.23 -0.48
CA SER A 104 -6.48 18.53 0.50
C SER A 104 -6.52 17.53 1.65
N PRO A 105 -5.36 16.94 2.04
CA PRO A 105 -5.27 16.14 3.26
C PRO A 105 -5.71 16.95 4.48
N SER A 106 -6.36 16.27 5.43
CA SER A 106 -6.75 16.86 6.71
C SER A 106 -6.52 15.88 7.87
N SER A 107 -6.14 16.43 9.02
CA SER A 107 -6.17 15.72 10.30
C SER A 107 -7.59 15.49 10.77
N GLU A 108 -8.52 16.37 10.40
CA GLU A 108 -9.93 16.27 10.75
C GLU A 108 -10.61 15.12 10.02
N ILE A 109 -11.57 14.50 10.70
CA ILE A 109 -12.37 13.41 10.16
C ILE A 109 -13.82 13.84 10.24
N ASP A 110 -14.40 14.21 9.10
CA ASP A 110 -15.84 14.47 9.00
C ASP A 110 -16.60 13.16 9.29
N PRO A 111 -17.52 13.14 10.25
CA PRO A 111 -18.26 11.93 10.60
C PRO A 111 -19.27 11.49 9.53
N GLY A 112 -19.67 12.38 8.61
CA GLY A 112 -20.72 12.14 7.64
C GLY A 112 -22.06 11.78 8.29
N ASP A 113 -22.76 10.80 7.72
CA ASP A 113 -24.02 10.28 8.26
C ASP A 113 -23.86 9.39 9.52
N GLY A 114 -22.60 9.04 9.84
CA GLY A 114 -22.22 8.19 10.95
C GLY A 114 -22.60 6.72 10.79
N PHE A 115 -22.79 6.20 9.57
CA PHE A 115 -23.17 4.80 9.33
C PHE A 115 -22.31 3.80 10.13
N LEU A 116 -20.99 3.91 10.06
CA LEU A 116 -20.07 3.03 10.80
C LEU A 116 -20.27 3.15 12.31
N PHE A 117 -20.45 4.37 12.83
CA PHE A 117 -20.59 4.63 14.26
C PHE A 117 -21.91 4.11 14.83
N ARG A 118 -23.00 4.33 14.09
CA ARG A 118 -24.36 3.82 14.38
C ARG A 118 -24.43 2.30 14.34
N ASN A 119 -23.44 1.63 13.73
CA ASN A 119 -23.31 0.18 13.67
C ASN A 119 -22.24 -0.40 14.60
N GLY A 120 -21.58 0.41 15.43
CA GLY A 120 -20.69 -0.05 16.49
C GLY A 120 -19.33 -0.55 16.00
N TYR A 121 -18.85 -0.02 14.87
CA TYR A 121 -17.51 -0.31 14.37
C TYR A 121 -16.46 0.49 15.15
N ALA A 122 -15.40 -0.19 15.59
CA ALA A 122 -14.12 0.47 15.73
C ALA A 122 -13.49 0.61 14.32
N VAL A 123 -12.94 1.78 14.02
CA VAL A 123 -12.29 2.06 12.74
C VAL A 123 -10.85 2.45 13.02
N LEU A 124 -9.91 1.63 12.56
CA LEU A 124 -8.48 1.89 12.71
C LEU A 124 -7.88 2.22 11.35
N SER A 125 -7.38 3.44 11.20
CA SER A 125 -6.55 3.85 10.07
C SER A 125 -5.08 3.57 10.38
N VAL A 126 -4.41 2.80 9.51
CA VAL A 126 -2.99 2.42 9.69
C VAL A 126 -2.11 3.01 8.60
N GLY A 127 -1.01 3.66 8.98
CA GLY A 127 0.04 4.08 8.05
C GLY A 127 0.86 2.89 7.57
N TRP A 128 0.63 2.42 6.35
CA TRP A 128 1.37 1.26 5.81
C TRP A 128 2.47 1.64 4.81
N GLN A 129 2.45 2.88 4.32
CA GLN A 129 3.26 3.32 3.19
C GLN A 129 4.43 4.17 3.71
N TYR A 130 5.66 3.75 3.44
CA TYR A 130 6.88 4.36 4.00
C TYR A 130 7.38 5.60 3.24
N ASP A 131 7.05 5.69 1.94
CA ASP A 131 7.51 6.77 1.06
C ASP A 131 6.59 8.01 1.12
N VAL A 132 5.60 8.04 2.01
CA VAL A 132 4.78 9.24 2.25
C VAL A 132 5.56 10.24 3.12
N TYR A 133 5.46 11.54 2.78
CA TYR A 133 5.86 12.62 3.68
C TYR A 133 4.81 12.74 4.81
N GLY A 134 5.10 12.12 5.95
CA GLY A 134 4.21 12.11 7.12
C GLY A 134 3.88 13.52 7.63
N SER A 135 2.67 13.67 8.14
CA SER A 135 2.18 14.90 8.78
C SER A 135 0.99 14.57 9.69
N SER A 136 0.45 15.55 10.42
CA SER A 136 -0.81 15.36 11.16
C SER A 136 -1.99 14.90 10.28
N SER A 137 -1.91 15.09 8.97
CA SER A 137 -2.94 14.75 7.99
C SER A 137 -2.68 13.44 7.23
N LEU A 138 -1.41 13.00 7.17
CA LEU A 138 -0.97 11.86 6.36
C LEU A 138 -0.23 10.85 7.24
N LEU A 139 -0.82 9.67 7.41
CA LEU A 139 -0.22 8.57 8.17
C LEU A 139 0.86 7.86 7.33
N GLY A 140 1.99 7.53 7.96
CA GLY A 140 3.06 6.77 7.33
C GLY A 140 3.59 5.64 8.22
N MET A 141 4.69 5.05 7.77
CA MET A 141 5.48 4.11 8.56
C MET A 141 6.97 4.39 8.43
N ASP A 142 7.74 3.98 9.42
CA ASP A 142 9.19 3.87 9.32
C ASP A 142 9.55 2.39 9.11
N PRO A 143 9.97 1.98 7.90
CA PRO A 143 10.17 0.58 7.55
C PRO A 143 11.53 0.04 8.03
N PRO A 144 11.71 -1.29 8.13
CA PRO A 144 13.03 -1.88 8.35
C PRO A 144 13.98 -1.56 7.18
N ALA A 145 15.23 -1.21 7.48
CA ALA A 145 16.27 -1.07 6.47
C ALA A 145 16.75 -2.45 5.98
N VAL A 146 17.13 -2.55 4.71
CA VAL A 146 17.79 -3.74 4.15
C VAL A 146 19.31 -3.53 4.17
N LYS A 147 20.04 -4.44 4.81
CA LYS A 147 21.51 -4.43 4.91
C LYS A 147 22.10 -5.78 4.51
N VAL A 148 22.32 -5.99 3.22
CA VAL A 148 22.99 -7.20 2.72
C VAL A 148 24.42 -7.24 3.26
N ASN A 149 24.79 -8.32 3.96
CA ASN A 149 26.08 -8.50 4.65
C ASN A 149 26.45 -7.41 5.66
N GLY A 150 25.46 -6.67 6.19
CA GLY A 150 25.68 -5.58 7.14
C GLY A 150 26.04 -4.23 6.51
N ASP A 151 26.20 -4.16 5.19
CA ASP A 151 26.62 -2.98 4.44
C ASP A 151 25.44 -2.22 3.79
N PHE A 152 25.74 -1.03 3.27
CA PHE A 152 24.82 -0.29 2.39
C PHE A 152 24.45 -1.16 1.19
N THR A 153 23.15 -1.28 0.93
CA THR A 153 22.65 -2.06 -0.20
C THR A 153 22.35 -1.12 -1.36
N GLU A 154 22.93 -1.42 -2.51
CA GLU A 154 22.68 -0.73 -3.77
C GLU A 154 22.00 -1.66 -4.78
N GLY A 155 21.32 -1.10 -5.76
CA GLY A 155 20.78 -1.86 -6.88
C GLY A 155 20.19 -0.98 -7.96
N ILE A 156 19.72 -1.59 -9.04
CA ILE A 156 19.09 -0.85 -10.12
C ILE A 156 17.63 -0.56 -9.75
N ASN A 157 17.26 0.72 -9.82
CA ASN A 157 15.88 1.17 -9.72
C ASN A 157 15.44 1.82 -11.04
N LEU A 158 14.14 1.79 -11.30
CA LEU A 158 13.51 2.44 -12.44
C LEU A 158 12.39 3.35 -11.95
N VAL A 159 12.45 4.62 -12.36
CA VAL A 159 11.38 5.59 -12.12
C VAL A 159 10.81 6.02 -13.45
N GLU A 160 9.50 5.88 -13.60
CA GLU A 160 8.80 6.37 -14.78
C GLU A 160 8.24 7.78 -14.54
N ILE A 161 8.50 8.69 -15.47
CA ILE A 161 8.00 10.06 -15.48
C ILE A 161 7.10 10.25 -16.70
N ARG A 162 5.88 10.74 -16.45
CA ARG A 162 4.90 11.12 -17.51
C ARG A 162 4.48 12.57 -17.33
N PRO A 163 5.20 13.51 -17.96
CA PRO A 163 4.84 14.92 -17.89
C PRO A 163 3.49 15.19 -18.57
N ASN A 164 2.69 16.06 -17.97
CA ASN A 164 1.51 16.66 -18.61
C ASN A 164 1.76 18.12 -19.03
N GLN A 165 2.94 18.66 -18.69
CA GLN A 165 3.43 19.98 -19.08
C GLN A 165 4.97 19.91 -19.19
N ILE A 166 5.59 20.90 -19.83
CA ILE A 166 7.05 20.98 -19.86
C ILE A 166 7.54 21.30 -18.45
N GLN A 167 8.50 20.49 -17.97
CA GLN A 167 9.12 20.67 -16.65
C GLN A 167 10.57 20.21 -16.70
N LYS A 168 11.49 20.96 -16.10
CA LYS A 168 12.93 20.65 -16.16
C LYS A 168 13.39 19.63 -15.12
N CYS A 169 12.68 19.56 -14.00
CA CYS A 169 13.11 18.80 -12.82
C CYS A 169 12.00 17.87 -12.32
N TYR A 170 12.34 16.62 -12.03
CA TYR A 170 11.44 15.65 -11.39
C TYR A 170 12.14 14.94 -10.24
N LEU A 171 11.36 14.61 -9.21
CA LEU A 171 11.79 13.69 -8.16
C LEU A 171 11.94 12.28 -8.76
N LEU A 172 12.90 11.50 -8.27
CA LEU A 172 13.10 10.08 -8.61
C LEU A 172 12.05 9.20 -7.90
N ALA A 173 10.78 9.58 -8.01
CA ALA A 173 9.64 8.87 -7.44
C ALA A 173 8.40 9.07 -8.30
N ASN A 174 7.44 8.14 -8.18
CA ASN A 174 6.09 8.36 -8.68
C ASN A 174 5.36 9.34 -7.75
N ARG A 175 4.93 10.50 -8.29
CA ARG A 175 4.33 11.62 -7.53
C ARG A 175 5.32 12.19 -6.49
N ILE A 176 4.80 12.99 -5.55
CA ILE A 176 5.56 13.59 -4.46
C ILE A 176 5.64 12.57 -3.30
N HIS A 177 6.58 11.63 -3.41
CA HIS A 177 6.91 10.62 -2.39
C HIS A 177 8.42 10.56 -2.20
N LYS A 178 8.89 10.14 -1.02
CA LYS A 178 10.31 9.98 -0.73
C LYS A 178 10.93 8.99 -1.73
N PRO A 179 11.90 9.41 -2.57
CA PRO A 179 12.50 8.52 -3.55
C PRO A 179 13.52 7.58 -2.90
N TYR A 180 13.91 6.53 -3.62
CA TYR A 180 15.21 5.92 -3.36
C TYR A 180 16.28 6.78 -4.04
N PRO A 181 17.22 7.39 -3.28
CA PRO A 181 18.22 8.27 -3.85
C PRO A 181 19.17 7.48 -4.75
N SER A 182 19.70 8.16 -5.77
CA SER A 182 20.84 7.66 -6.54
C SER A 182 22.09 7.58 -5.66
N VAL A 183 22.98 6.62 -5.95
CA VAL A 183 24.25 6.47 -5.20
C VAL A 183 25.20 7.66 -5.36
N SER A 184 25.02 8.44 -6.42
CA SER A 184 25.90 9.54 -6.81
C SER A 184 25.16 10.48 -7.75
N THR A 185 25.60 11.74 -7.81
CA THR A 185 25.12 12.69 -8.82
C THR A 185 25.77 12.47 -10.20
N ASP A 186 26.77 11.59 -10.29
CA ASP A 186 27.35 11.11 -11.55
C ASP A 186 26.37 10.20 -12.28
N ASN A 187 25.95 10.62 -13.49
CA ASN A 187 25.00 9.89 -14.31
C ASN A 187 25.64 8.98 -15.37
N THR A 188 26.96 8.79 -15.37
CA THR A 188 27.67 7.95 -16.35
C THR A 188 27.18 6.50 -16.40
N ASN A 189 26.66 5.98 -15.27
CA ASN A 189 26.13 4.62 -15.16
C ASN A 189 24.58 4.58 -15.06
N ALA A 190 23.92 5.67 -15.43
CA ALA A 190 22.48 5.80 -15.43
C ALA A 190 21.98 6.14 -16.84
N ARG A 191 20.70 5.86 -17.10
CA ARG A 191 20.11 5.97 -18.44
C ARG A 191 18.74 6.61 -18.34
N ILE A 192 18.38 7.42 -19.34
CA ILE A 192 16.99 7.84 -19.56
C ILE A 192 16.57 7.31 -20.91
N LEU A 193 15.52 6.49 -20.91
CA LEU A 193 14.83 6.05 -22.12
C LEU A 193 13.55 6.87 -22.27
N VAL A 194 13.20 7.23 -23.50
CA VAL A 194 11.96 7.93 -23.83
C VAL A 194 11.18 7.16 -24.88
N LYS A 195 9.86 7.09 -24.71
CA LYS A 195 8.90 6.53 -25.68
C LYS A 195 7.66 7.40 -25.78
N GLU A 196 6.95 7.27 -26.89
CA GLU A 196 5.74 8.05 -27.21
C GLU A 196 4.45 7.45 -26.62
N TRP A 197 4.43 6.12 -26.44
CA TRP A 197 3.28 5.37 -25.90
C TRP A 197 3.76 4.07 -25.23
N GLU A 198 2.87 3.35 -24.54
CA GLU A 198 3.22 2.26 -23.59
C GLU A 198 4.09 1.14 -24.18
N ASP A 199 3.75 0.64 -25.37
CA ASP A 199 4.43 -0.43 -26.09
C ASP A 199 5.23 0.10 -27.31
N GLY A 200 5.53 1.40 -27.31
CA GLY A 200 6.30 2.06 -28.36
C GLY A 200 7.80 1.80 -28.26
N PRO A 201 8.56 2.06 -29.34
CA PRO A 201 10.02 1.94 -29.32
C PRO A 201 10.64 2.95 -28.35
N GLU A 202 11.69 2.51 -27.65
CA GLU A 202 12.46 3.35 -26.73
C GLU A 202 13.66 3.98 -27.43
N THR A 203 13.92 5.26 -27.15
CA THR A 203 15.14 5.97 -27.55
C THR A 203 15.89 6.45 -26.32
N GLU A 204 17.20 6.27 -26.29
CA GLU A 204 18.03 6.75 -25.18
C GLU A 204 18.36 8.24 -25.32
N ILE A 205 18.21 8.98 -24.22
CA ILE A 205 18.64 10.37 -24.13
C ILE A 205 20.11 10.39 -23.70
N PRO A 206 21.02 11.04 -24.47
CA PRO A 206 22.43 11.10 -24.11
C PRO A 206 22.65 11.65 -22.71
N SER A 207 23.54 11.04 -21.92
CA SER A 207 23.85 11.45 -20.53
C SER A 207 24.33 12.90 -20.42
N SER A 208 24.88 13.48 -21.48
CA SER A 208 25.27 14.90 -21.54
C SER A 208 24.10 15.88 -21.59
N LYS A 209 22.85 15.41 -21.73
CA LYS A 209 21.63 16.25 -21.81
C LYS A 209 20.89 16.39 -20.48
N TRP A 210 21.27 15.61 -19.48
CA TRP A 210 20.57 15.57 -18.19
C TRP A 210 21.58 15.31 -17.07
N SER A 211 21.16 15.48 -15.82
CA SER A 211 21.97 15.20 -14.63
C SER A 211 21.09 14.85 -13.44
N PHE A 212 21.70 14.25 -12.40
CA PHE A 212 21.05 14.15 -11.09
C PHE A 212 21.21 15.49 -10.35
N ALA A 213 20.17 16.30 -10.44
CA ALA A 213 20.14 17.64 -9.91
C ALA A 213 18.69 18.07 -9.68
N LYS A 214 18.52 19.03 -8.77
CA LYS A 214 17.27 19.76 -8.58
C LYS A 214 17.41 21.19 -9.09
N GLU A 215 16.30 21.77 -9.51
CA GLU A 215 16.26 23.19 -9.87
C GLU A 215 16.18 24.06 -8.60
N THR A 216 17.17 24.92 -8.40
CA THR A 216 17.23 25.90 -7.30
C THR A 216 17.51 27.27 -7.90
N GLU A 217 16.62 28.23 -7.68
CA GLU A 217 16.72 29.59 -8.27
C GLU A 217 16.85 29.61 -9.80
N GLY A 218 16.27 28.61 -10.48
CA GLY A 218 16.34 28.46 -11.95
C GLY A 218 17.58 27.74 -12.47
N GLU A 219 18.52 27.36 -11.60
CA GLU A 219 19.76 26.70 -11.95
C GLU A 219 19.81 25.25 -11.41
N PRO A 220 20.43 24.31 -12.13
CA PRO A 220 20.60 22.94 -11.65
C PRO A 220 21.64 22.87 -10.51
N THR A 221 21.21 22.42 -9.35
CA THR A 221 22.07 22.10 -8.20
C THR A 221 22.16 20.58 -8.03
N PRO A 222 23.37 19.97 -7.94
CA PRO A 222 23.52 18.53 -7.77
C PRO A 222 22.69 17.98 -6.61
N ASP A 223 21.92 16.93 -6.88
CA ASP A 223 20.97 16.36 -5.93
C ASP A 223 20.68 14.90 -6.31
N VAL A 224 20.80 13.99 -5.35
CA VAL A 224 20.68 12.54 -5.61
C VAL A 224 19.23 12.06 -5.69
N GLU A 225 18.26 12.90 -5.34
CA GLU A 225 16.83 12.56 -5.31
C GLU A 225 16.07 13.05 -6.55
N HIS A 226 16.72 13.85 -7.40
CA HIS A 226 16.08 14.51 -8.54
C HIS A 226 16.81 14.22 -9.84
N VAL A 227 16.07 14.32 -10.94
CA VAL A 227 16.60 14.33 -12.30
C VAL A 227 16.26 15.66 -12.98
N TYR A 228 17.26 16.25 -13.63
CA TYR A 228 17.15 17.51 -14.32
C TYR A 228 17.53 17.37 -15.79
N MET A 229 16.76 18.00 -16.68
CA MET A 229 17.07 18.14 -18.09
C MET A 229 16.77 19.58 -18.53
N ASP A 230 17.78 20.33 -18.97
CA ASP A 230 17.63 21.77 -19.28
C ASP A 230 16.58 22.03 -20.38
N ALA A 231 16.52 21.14 -21.38
CA ALA A 231 15.52 21.20 -22.44
C ALA A 231 14.08 20.90 -21.96
N GLY A 232 13.93 20.38 -20.74
CA GLY A 232 12.65 19.98 -20.16
C GLY A 232 12.13 18.64 -20.65
N PHE A 233 11.51 17.89 -19.74
CA PHE A 233 10.73 16.70 -20.07
C PHE A 233 9.42 17.14 -20.76
N GLN A 234 9.08 16.47 -21.86
CA GLN A 234 8.02 16.90 -22.77
C GLN A 234 6.67 16.24 -22.42
N PRO A 235 5.55 16.98 -22.51
CA PRO A 235 4.23 16.42 -22.26
C PRO A 235 3.88 15.31 -23.24
N GLY A 236 3.18 14.28 -22.74
CA GLY A 236 2.73 13.14 -23.55
C GLY A 236 3.80 12.08 -23.83
N LYS A 237 5.06 12.31 -23.45
CA LYS A 237 6.12 11.29 -23.48
C LYS A 237 6.12 10.45 -22.21
N ILE A 238 6.73 9.29 -22.29
CA ILE A 238 7.00 8.41 -21.15
C ILE A 238 8.52 8.28 -21.03
N TYR A 239 9.07 8.69 -19.89
CA TYR A 239 10.50 8.63 -19.60
C TYR A 239 10.76 7.56 -18.54
N ASN A 240 11.70 6.65 -18.80
CA ASN A 240 12.19 5.68 -17.83
C ASN A 240 13.60 6.11 -17.38
N VAL A 241 13.71 6.55 -16.13
CA VAL A 241 15.00 6.88 -15.50
C VAL A 241 15.51 5.62 -14.79
N ILE A 242 16.59 5.05 -15.31
CA ILE A 242 17.21 3.82 -14.81
C ILE A 242 18.52 4.19 -14.16
N TYR A 243 18.66 3.90 -12.88
CA TYR A 243 19.80 4.37 -12.09
C TYR A 243 20.14 3.41 -10.97
N ARG A 244 21.35 3.53 -10.45
CA ARG A 244 21.76 2.80 -9.26
C ARG A 244 21.28 3.56 -8.02
N ALA A 245 20.33 2.97 -7.32
CA ALA A 245 19.75 3.48 -6.08
C ALA A 245 20.42 2.86 -4.85
N THR A 246 20.25 3.52 -3.71
CA THR A 246 20.74 3.05 -2.41
C THR A 246 19.67 3.08 -1.34
N ASN A 247 19.97 2.50 -0.18
CA ASN A 247 19.11 2.44 1.01
C ASN A 247 17.72 1.80 0.76
N PRO A 248 17.64 0.58 0.20
CA PRO A 248 16.38 -0.14 0.13
C PRO A 248 15.85 -0.44 1.54
N VAL A 249 14.53 -0.61 1.60
CA VAL A 249 13.81 -0.99 2.81
C VAL A 249 13.09 -2.31 2.57
N VAL A 250 12.72 -3.01 3.64
CA VAL A 250 11.87 -4.20 3.56
C VAL A 250 10.48 -3.72 3.21
N SER A 251 10.21 -3.60 1.91
CA SER A 251 8.94 -3.08 1.40
C SER A 251 7.75 -3.92 1.86
N GLY A 252 7.94 -5.24 2.03
CA GLY A 252 6.94 -6.14 2.57
C GLY A 252 6.47 -5.82 4.00
N ALA A 253 7.15 -4.91 4.74
CA ALA A 253 6.66 -4.38 6.00
C ALA A 253 5.31 -3.66 5.86
N THR A 254 5.00 -3.17 4.67
CA THR A 254 3.67 -2.73 4.26
C THR A 254 2.58 -3.81 4.47
N LEU A 255 2.88 -5.07 4.14
CA LEU A 255 1.93 -6.19 4.31
C LEU A 255 1.85 -6.63 5.78
N MET A 256 3.00 -6.64 6.47
CA MET A 256 3.09 -6.98 7.88
C MET A 256 2.33 -5.98 8.75
N SER A 257 2.45 -4.68 8.50
CA SER A 257 1.76 -3.63 9.29
C SER A 257 0.24 -3.82 9.27
N VAL A 258 -0.34 -4.09 8.09
CA VAL A 258 -1.77 -4.39 7.93
C VAL A 258 -2.14 -5.66 8.69
N ARG A 259 -1.42 -6.77 8.50
CA ARG A 259 -1.69 -8.02 9.24
C ARG A 259 -1.65 -7.81 10.75
N ASP A 260 -0.58 -7.20 11.23
CA ASP A 260 -0.24 -7.22 12.65
C ASP A 260 -1.06 -6.22 13.45
N VAL A 261 -1.51 -5.11 12.85
CA VAL A 261 -2.46 -4.20 13.49
C VAL A 261 -3.85 -4.83 13.63
N GLY A 262 -4.30 -5.57 12.62
CA GLY A 262 -5.55 -6.33 12.69
C GLY A 262 -5.50 -7.38 13.79
N SER A 263 -4.39 -8.12 13.90
CA SER A 263 -4.19 -9.14 14.94
C SER A 263 -4.15 -8.51 16.34
N TRP A 264 -3.46 -7.38 16.48
CA TRP A 264 -3.33 -6.64 17.74
C TRP A 264 -4.68 -6.24 18.32
N ILE A 265 -5.55 -5.63 17.52
CA ILE A 265 -6.90 -5.25 17.98
C ILE A 265 -7.80 -6.48 18.14
N LYS A 266 -7.82 -7.40 17.17
CA LYS A 266 -8.73 -8.56 17.19
C LYS A 266 -8.51 -9.45 18.41
N TYR A 267 -7.26 -9.66 18.80
CA TYR A 267 -6.90 -10.59 19.85
C TYR A 267 -6.47 -9.95 21.17
N GLY A 268 -6.44 -8.62 21.24
CA GLY A 268 -6.01 -7.88 22.43
C GLY A 268 -4.51 -8.05 22.69
N GLY A 269 -3.70 -7.13 22.17
CA GLY A 269 -2.26 -7.10 22.43
C GLY A 269 -1.82 -6.08 23.48
N PRO A 270 -0.50 -5.95 23.69
CA PRO A 270 0.07 -4.97 24.60
C PRO A 270 -0.46 -3.56 24.32
N ASN A 271 -0.87 -2.86 25.37
CA ASN A 271 -1.34 -1.47 25.31
C ASN A 271 -2.46 -1.23 24.28
N CYS A 272 -3.26 -2.27 23.98
CA CYS A 272 -4.38 -2.15 23.06
C CYS A 272 -5.45 -1.19 23.62
N PRO A 273 -5.81 -0.12 22.90
CA PRO A 273 -6.82 0.83 23.35
C PRO A 273 -8.24 0.25 23.33
N VAL A 274 -8.47 -0.80 22.54
CA VAL A 274 -9.71 -1.59 22.55
C VAL A 274 -9.59 -2.64 23.65
N LYS A 275 -10.40 -2.55 24.71
CA LYS A 275 -10.25 -3.41 25.90
C LYS A 275 -10.83 -4.81 25.67
N ALA A 276 -11.76 -4.97 24.75
CA ALA A 276 -12.30 -6.26 24.32
C ALA A 276 -11.66 -6.79 23.04
N THR A 277 -11.84 -8.09 22.82
CA THR A 277 -11.61 -8.71 21.51
C THR A 277 -12.81 -8.44 20.61
N VAL A 278 -12.56 -7.98 19.38
CA VAL A 278 -13.64 -7.81 18.40
C VAL A 278 -14.06 -9.16 17.83
N LYS A 279 -15.36 -9.34 17.57
CA LYS A 279 -15.91 -10.58 17.02
C LYS A 279 -15.61 -10.73 15.52
N HIS A 280 -15.60 -9.61 14.80
CA HIS A 280 -15.34 -9.58 13.36
C HIS A 280 -14.34 -8.48 13.03
N ALA A 281 -13.33 -8.80 12.24
CA ALA A 281 -12.34 -7.87 11.73
C ALA A 281 -12.37 -7.85 10.20
N TYR A 282 -12.41 -6.64 9.63
CA TYR A 282 -12.42 -6.41 8.20
C TYR A 282 -11.26 -5.52 7.80
N ALA A 283 -10.71 -5.73 6.60
CA ALA A 283 -9.77 -4.81 5.97
C ALA A 283 -10.42 -4.13 4.77
N TYR A 284 -10.24 -2.82 4.65
CA TYR A 284 -10.70 -2.02 3.52
C TYR A 284 -9.53 -1.29 2.88
N GLY A 285 -9.52 -1.29 1.55
CA GLY A 285 -8.55 -0.54 0.76
C GLY A 285 -9.14 -0.15 -0.58
N ILE A 286 -8.75 1.03 -1.06
CA ILE A 286 -9.24 1.66 -2.28
C ILE A 286 -8.08 1.94 -3.23
N SER A 287 -8.24 1.60 -4.52
CA SER A 287 -7.29 1.91 -5.59
C SER A 287 -5.91 1.27 -5.35
N GLN A 288 -4.94 2.03 -4.87
CA GLN A 288 -3.63 1.51 -4.44
C GLN A 288 -3.74 0.52 -3.29
N THR A 289 -4.56 0.81 -2.28
CA THR A 289 -4.67 -0.07 -1.12
C THR A 289 -5.60 -1.25 -1.38
N GLY A 290 -6.50 -1.14 -2.36
CA GLY A 290 -7.19 -2.31 -2.91
C GLY A 290 -6.21 -3.29 -3.59
N ARG A 291 -5.27 -2.77 -4.39
CA ARG A 291 -4.16 -3.57 -4.96
C ARG A 291 -3.26 -4.17 -3.88
N LEU A 292 -3.04 -3.43 -2.78
CA LEU A 292 -2.30 -3.95 -1.64
C LEU A 292 -3.02 -5.15 -1.02
N LEU A 293 -4.33 -5.07 -0.81
CA LEU A 293 -5.12 -6.19 -0.27
C LEU A 293 -5.17 -7.40 -1.21
N ARG A 294 -5.10 -7.18 -2.53
CA ARG A 294 -4.89 -8.27 -3.49
C ARG A 294 -3.49 -8.92 -3.33
N HIS A 295 -2.44 -8.11 -3.16
CA HIS A 295 -1.09 -8.63 -2.86
C HIS A 295 -1.04 -9.34 -1.50
N TYR A 296 -1.75 -8.84 -0.49
CA TYR A 296 -1.87 -9.44 0.84
C TYR A 296 -2.41 -10.87 0.78
N LEU A 297 -3.43 -11.11 -0.05
CA LEU A 297 -3.97 -12.46 -0.30
C LEU A 297 -2.94 -13.34 -1.02
N TYR A 298 -2.30 -12.83 -2.07
CA TYR A 298 -1.24 -13.54 -2.80
C TYR A 298 -0.08 -13.98 -1.91
N ALA A 299 0.38 -13.11 -1.02
CA ALA A 299 1.47 -13.41 -0.09
C ALA A 299 1.04 -14.33 1.07
N GLY A 300 -0.26 -14.64 1.22
CA GLY A 300 -0.79 -15.47 2.29
C GLY A 300 -0.74 -14.79 3.67
N MET A 301 -0.97 -13.47 3.72
CA MET A 301 -0.69 -12.67 4.89
C MET A 301 -1.78 -12.69 5.97
N ASN A 302 -2.89 -13.40 5.76
CA ASN A 302 -4.02 -13.39 6.71
C ASN A 302 -3.85 -14.28 7.96
N LEU A 303 -2.64 -14.79 8.20
CA LEU A 303 -2.27 -15.53 9.40
C LEU A 303 -1.16 -14.80 10.14
N ASP A 304 -1.39 -14.47 11.41
CA ASP A 304 -0.36 -13.89 12.27
C ASP A 304 0.76 -14.89 12.61
N GLU A 305 1.82 -14.44 13.28
CA GLU A 305 2.96 -15.27 13.71
C GLU A 305 2.59 -16.44 14.64
N LYS A 306 1.36 -16.49 15.16
CA LYS A 306 0.81 -17.61 15.95
C LYS A 306 -0.14 -18.50 15.12
N GLY A 307 -0.23 -18.28 13.81
CA GLY A 307 -1.11 -19.02 12.90
C GLY A 307 -2.59 -18.67 13.05
N ARG A 308 -2.93 -17.50 13.60
CA ARG A 308 -4.33 -17.10 13.83
C ARG A 308 -4.85 -16.21 12.70
N GLN A 309 -6.08 -16.46 12.27
CA GLN A 309 -6.72 -15.69 11.20
C GLN A 309 -7.00 -14.24 11.59
N VAL A 310 -6.36 -13.30 10.90
CA VAL A 310 -6.49 -11.87 11.20
C VAL A 310 -7.85 -11.32 10.75
N TYR A 311 -8.14 -11.32 9.46
CA TYR A 311 -9.37 -10.74 8.92
C TYR A 311 -10.40 -11.82 8.60
N ASP A 312 -11.65 -11.54 8.94
CA ASP A 312 -12.80 -12.36 8.57
C ASP A 312 -13.35 -11.95 7.19
N GLY A 313 -13.11 -10.69 6.80
CA GLY A 313 -13.43 -10.21 5.46
C GLY A 313 -12.46 -9.15 4.94
N ILE A 314 -12.28 -9.10 3.63
CA ILE A 314 -11.46 -8.13 2.91
C ILE A 314 -12.32 -7.50 1.82
N LEU A 315 -12.36 -6.17 1.80
CA LEU A 315 -12.94 -5.38 0.71
C LEU A 315 -11.82 -4.65 -0.04
N ALA A 316 -11.48 -5.13 -1.23
CA ALA A 316 -10.58 -4.42 -2.13
C ALA A 316 -11.42 -3.67 -3.18
N HIS A 317 -11.50 -2.36 -3.00
CA HIS A 317 -12.27 -1.45 -3.83
C HIS A 317 -11.39 -0.85 -4.94
N VAL A 318 -11.91 -0.84 -6.16
CA VAL A 318 -11.33 -0.27 -7.39
C VAL A 318 -9.85 -0.63 -7.59
N ALA A 319 -9.51 -1.88 -7.31
CA ALA A 319 -8.15 -2.40 -7.42
C ALA A 319 -7.78 -2.83 -8.85
N GLY A 320 -8.78 -3.09 -9.70
CA GLY A 320 -8.57 -3.76 -10.99
C GLY A 320 -8.12 -5.21 -10.84
N GLY A 321 -7.48 -5.77 -11.87
CA GLY A 321 -6.98 -7.14 -11.88
C GLY A 321 -5.58 -7.30 -11.28
N ARG A 322 -4.90 -6.18 -11.01
CA ARG A 322 -3.47 -6.14 -10.68
C ARG A 322 -3.19 -6.30 -9.18
N ARG A 323 -1.93 -6.57 -8.86
CA ARG A 323 -1.34 -6.37 -7.52
C ARG A 323 -0.67 -4.99 -7.50
N GLY A 324 0.31 -4.79 -6.63
CA GLY A 324 1.15 -3.60 -6.66
C GLY A 324 2.57 -3.87 -6.20
N ASP A 325 3.36 -2.82 -6.32
CA ASP A 325 4.80 -2.77 -6.14
C ASP A 325 5.11 -2.60 -4.64
N PHE A 326 4.99 -3.70 -3.88
CA PHE A 326 4.92 -3.68 -2.41
C PHE A 326 5.83 -4.67 -1.68
N ASN A 327 6.42 -5.64 -2.38
CA ASN A 327 7.17 -6.72 -1.73
C ASN A 327 8.26 -7.24 -2.66
N HIS A 328 9.23 -6.38 -2.92
CA HIS A 328 10.52 -6.69 -3.53
C HIS A 328 11.50 -5.56 -3.21
N ARG A 329 12.78 -5.78 -3.49
CA ARG A 329 13.80 -4.76 -3.32
C ARG A 329 13.49 -3.54 -4.19
N PHE A 330 13.68 -2.35 -3.63
CA PHE A 330 13.36 -1.05 -4.26
C PHE A 330 11.90 -0.89 -4.72
N ALA A 331 10.97 -1.58 -4.06
CA ALA A 331 9.57 -1.42 -4.39
C ALA A 331 9.09 0.03 -4.18
N GLN A 332 8.22 0.51 -5.05
CA GLN A 332 7.69 1.87 -5.04
C GLN A 332 6.18 1.79 -4.88
N PRO A 333 5.62 1.92 -3.65
CA PRO A 333 4.20 1.71 -3.39
C PRO A 333 3.25 2.48 -4.31
N SER A 334 3.60 3.70 -4.69
CA SER A 334 2.79 4.53 -5.59
C SER A 334 2.91 4.21 -7.07
N GLN A 335 3.78 3.27 -7.45
CA GLN A 335 3.98 2.88 -8.84
C GLN A 335 2.70 2.25 -9.43
N GLN A 336 2.39 2.66 -10.66
CA GLN A 336 1.24 2.18 -11.44
C GLN A 336 1.61 1.87 -12.89
N SER A 337 2.83 2.21 -13.31
CA SER A 337 3.32 2.10 -14.68
C SER A 337 3.41 0.64 -15.13
N SER A 338 3.14 0.43 -16.42
CA SER A 338 3.26 -0.87 -17.08
C SER A 338 4.43 -0.82 -18.08
N PRO A 339 5.17 -1.91 -18.28
CA PRO A 339 5.19 -3.12 -17.44
C PRO A 339 5.87 -2.87 -16.09
N GLY A 340 5.44 -3.56 -15.03
CA GLY A 340 6.02 -3.45 -13.69
C GLY A 340 5.67 -4.63 -12.79
N PHE A 341 6.23 -4.68 -11.58
CA PHE A 341 6.01 -5.79 -10.63
C PHE A 341 4.55 -5.95 -10.21
N GLY A 342 3.77 -4.85 -10.20
CA GLY A 342 2.34 -4.88 -9.92
C GLY A 342 1.50 -5.62 -10.97
N HIS A 343 2.04 -5.84 -12.17
CA HIS A 343 1.38 -6.46 -13.32
C HIS A 343 1.81 -7.91 -13.54
N LEU A 344 2.53 -8.49 -12.59
CA LEU A 344 2.90 -9.89 -12.69
C LEU A 344 1.69 -10.78 -12.43
N PHE A 345 1.56 -11.84 -13.25
CA PHE A 345 0.73 -13.01 -13.00
C PHE A 345 0.99 -13.58 -11.58
N PRO A 346 -0.01 -14.12 -10.85
CA PRO A 346 -1.39 -14.39 -11.25
C PRO A 346 -2.37 -13.22 -11.08
N PHE A 347 -3.48 -13.26 -11.82
CA PHE A 347 -4.55 -12.25 -11.79
C PHE A 347 -5.89 -12.80 -11.28
N THR A 348 -6.28 -14.00 -11.72
CA THR A 348 -7.47 -14.72 -11.25
C THR A 348 -7.22 -15.29 -9.86
N ASP A 349 -8.28 -15.42 -9.07
CA ASP A 349 -8.17 -15.94 -7.71
C ASP A 349 -7.91 -17.45 -7.66
N VAL A 350 -8.49 -18.19 -8.60
CA VAL A 350 -8.24 -19.61 -8.82
C VAL A 350 -7.06 -19.81 -9.78
N PRO A 351 -6.40 -20.98 -9.73
CA PRO A 351 -5.30 -21.29 -10.63
C PRO A 351 -5.69 -21.18 -12.10
N SER A 352 -4.91 -20.40 -12.87
CA SER A 352 -4.97 -20.35 -14.34
C SER A 352 -3.58 -20.60 -14.90
N LEU A 353 -3.46 -21.01 -16.16
CA LEU A 353 -2.17 -21.18 -16.83
C LEU A 353 -1.69 -19.81 -17.34
N ASP A 354 -0.46 -19.42 -17.02
CA ASP A 354 0.16 -18.25 -17.63
C ASP A 354 0.53 -18.54 -19.09
N PRO A 355 -0.09 -17.85 -20.08
CA PRO A 355 0.20 -18.04 -21.50
C PRO A 355 1.64 -17.68 -21.87
N PHE A 356 2.37 -16.96 -21.00
CA PHE A 356 3.77 -16.57 -21.20
C PHE A 356 4.78 -17.44 -20.44
N GLY A 357 4.34 -18.55 -19.81
CA GLY A 357 5.23 -19.60 -19.34
C GLY A 357 5.65 -19.57 -17.87
N ARG A 358 4.98 -18.78 -17.00
CA ARG A 358 5.22 -18.81 -15.53
C ARG A 358 4.54 -19.98 -14.81
N GLY A 359 3.81 -20.84 -15.53
CA GLY A 359 3.15 -22.02 -14.97
C GLY A 359 1.71 -21.74 -14.56
N THR A 360 1.18 -22.54 -13.64
CA THR A 360 -0.21 -22.45 -13.17
C THR A 360 -0.27 -21.96 -11.73
N GLU A 361 -0.95 -20.84 -11.49
CA GLU A 361 -1.07 -20.22 -10.18
C GLU A 361 -2.34 -19.35 -10.10
N GLY A 362 -2.91 -19.21 -8.91
CA GLY A 362 -4.02 -18.32 -8.58
C GLY A 362 -3.63 -17.33 -7.48
N LEU A 363 -4.25 -16.15 -7.50
CA LEU A 363 -4.00 -15.09 -6.52
C LEU A 363 -4.26 -15.56 -5.08
N GLN A 364 -5.19 -16.49 -4.84
CA GLN A 364 -5.50 -16.96 -3.49
C GLN A 364 -4.84 -18.30 -3.13
N ASP A 365 -4.09 -18.94 -4.04
CA ASP A 365 -3.56 -20.30 -3.87
C ASP A 365 -2.79 -20.48 -2.57
N ARG A 366 -1.85 -19.56 -2.29
CA ARG A 366 -1.04 -19.60 -1.08
C ARG A 366 -1.91 -19.49 0.17
N GLN A 367 -2.85 -18.53 0.21
CA GLN A 367 -3.72 -18.32 1.36
C GLN A 367 -4.65 -19.52 1.60
N LEU A 368 -5.24 -20.08 0.54
CA LEU A 368 -6.09 -21.28 0.64
C LEU A 368 -5.29 -22.48 1.17
N LYS A 369 -4.06 -22.66 0.69
CA LYS A 369 -3.18 -23.76 1.11
C LYS A 369 -2.80 -23.70 2.59
N ILE A 370 -2.51 -22.51 3.12
CA ILE A 370 -2.11 -22.34 4.52
C ILE A 370 -3.30 -22.14 5.48
N GLY A 371 -4.51 -21.93 4.95
CA GLY A 371 -5.72 -21.65 5.74
C GLY A 371 -5.87 -20.17 6.11
N GLY A 372 -6.82 -19.85 6.99
CA GLY A 372 -7.11 -18.45 7.36
C GLY A 372 -7.75 -17.64 6.24
N SER A 373 -8.49 -18.27 5.33
CA SER A 373 -9.08 -17.61 4.16
C SER A 373 -10.22 -16.65 4.57
N PRO A 374 -10.11 -15.34 4.28
CA PRO A 374 -11.18 -14.40 4.56
C PRO A 374 -12.30 -14.53 3.51
N LYS A 375 -13.48 -13.97 3.81
CA LYS A 375 -14.44 -13.63 2.75
C LYS A 375 -13.92 -12.43 1.97
N VAL A 376 -13.90 -12.51 0.65
CA VAL A 376 -13.35 -11.45 -0.20
C VAL A 376 -14.46 -10.80 -1.00
N VAL A 377 -14.49 -9.47 -0.97
CA VAL A 377 -15.33 -8.67 -1.85
C VAL A 377 -14.43 -7.81 -2.71
N TYR A 378 -14.56 -7.96 -4.02
CA TYR A 378 -14.03 -7.02 -4.99
C TYR A 378 -15.16 -6.13 -5.48
N THR A 379 -14.84 -4.85 -5.63
CA THR A 379 -15.74 -3.88 -6.24
C THR A 379 -14.93 -3.10 -7.25
N ASN A 380 -15.41 -3.02 -8.49
CA ASN A 380 -14.76 -2.27 -9.55
C ASN A 380 -15.77 -1.37 -10.25
N THR A 381 -15.31 -0.26 -10.80
CA THR A 381 -16.07 0.65 -11.65
C THR A 381 -15.72 0.43 -13.12
N SER A 382 -16.34 1.20 -14.01
CA SER A 382 -15.95 1.18 -15.43
C SER A 382 -14.50 1.63 -15.63
N ALA A 383 -13.96 2.49 -14.77
CA ALA A 383 -12.58 2.96 -14.87
C ALA A 383 -11.55 1.83 -14.73
N GLU A 384 -11.79 0.84 -13.87
CA GLU A 384 -10.84 -0.27 -13.67
C GLU A 384 -10.87 -1.26 -14.84
N TYR A 385 -11.99 -1.39 -15.55
CA TYR A 385 -12.02 -2.18 -16.79
C TYR A 385 -11.22 -1.51 -17.91
N TRP A 386 -11.30 -0.18 -18.02
CA TRP A 386 -10.57 0.56 -19.06
C TRP A 386 -9.08 0.75 -18.76
N ARG A 387 -8.69 0.85 -17.48
CA ARG A 387 -7.31 1.22 -17.10
C ARG A 387 -6.63 0.27 -16.10
N GLY A 388 -7.41 -0.46 -15.31
CA GLY A 388 -6.92 -1.30 -14.20
C GLY A 388 -6.86 -2.79 -14.52
N ASP A 389 -7.09 -3.19 -15.77
CA ASP A 389 -7.20 -4.57 -16.25
C ASP A 389 -8.16 -5.41 -15.39
N ALA A 390 -9.30 -4.83 -14.98
CA ALA A 390 -10.24 -5.53 -14.10
C ALA A 390 -10.74 -6.87 -14.67
N SER A 391 -10.80 -7.01 -16.00
CA SER A 391 -11.18 -8.27 -16.64
C SER A 391 -10.24 -9.42 -16.27
N LEU A 392 -8.93 -9.17 -16.11
CA LEU A 392 -7.97 -10.21 -15.73
C LEU A 392 -8.25 -10.86 -14.37
N SER A 393 -9.11 -10.26 -13.54
CA SER A 393 -9.53 -10.90 -12.28
C SER A 393 -10.52 -12.06 -12.47
N HIS A 394 -11.18 -12.16 -13.62
CA HIS A 394 -12.23 -13.15 -13.91
C HIS A 394 -12.27 -13.62 -15.38
N THR A 395 -11.22 -13.35 -16.14
CA THR A 395 -11.02 -13.87 -17.49
C THR A 395 -9.68 -14.59 -17.51
N ASP A 396 -9.63 -15.74 -18.19
CA ASP A 396 -8.37 -16.47 -18.40
C ASP A 396 -7.33 -15.51 -19.01
N PRO A 397 -6.05 -15.53 -18.58
CA PRO A 397 -5.06 -14.58 -19.08
C PRO A 397 -4.80 -14.65 -20.60
N SER A 398 -5.16 -15.74 -21.27
CA SER A 398 -5.15 -15.84 -22.74
C SER A 398 -6.35 -15.16 -23.42
N GLY A 399 -7.36 -14.75 -22.65
CA GLY A 399 -8.60 -14.15 -23.13
C GLY A 399 -9.63 -15.15 -23.67
N CYS A 400 -9.41 -16.46 -23.49
CA CYS A 400 -10.23 -17.49 -24.16
C CYS A 400 -11.58 -17.76 -23.48
N CYS A 401 -11.70 -17.56 -22.17
CA CYS A 401 -12.93 -17.82 -21.42
C CYS A 401 -12.99 -17.03 -20.11
N ASP A 402 -14.19 -16.94 -19.56
CA ASP A 402 -14.41 -16.43 -18.20
C ASP A 402 -13.95 -17.48 -17.17
N VAL A 403 -13.57 -16.99 -15.99
CA VAL A 403 -13.09 -17.76 -14.85
C VAL A 403 -13.92 -17.41 -13.64
N ASP A 404 -14.56 -18.42 -13.06
CA ASP A 404 -15.35 -18.27 -11.83
C ASP A 404 -14.48 -17.95 -10.63
N PHE A 405 -15.03 -17.16 -9.71
CA PHE A 405 -14.41 -16.88 -8.41
C PHE A 405 -14.53 -18.08 -7.45
N PRO A 406 -13.59 -18.26 -6.50
CA PRO A 406 -13.75 -19.26 -5.46
C PRO A 406 -14.92 -18.92 -4.53
N ASP A 407 -15.44 -19.92 -3.81
CA ASP A 407 -16.64 -19.80 -2.97
C ASP A 407 -16.61 -18.66 -1.95
N ASN A 408 -15.42 -18.31 -1.43
CA ASN A 408 -15.21 -17.23 -0.47
C ASN A 408 -15.21 -15.83 -1.09
N THR A 409 -15.28 -15.70 -2.41
CA THR A 409 -15.09 -14.44 -3.13
C THR A 409 -16.34 -14.01 -3.89
N ARG A 410 -16.65 -12.72 -3.84
CA ARG A 410 -17.67 -12.07 -4.68
C ARG A 410 -17.09 -10.82 -5.32
N SER A 411 -17.43 -10.59 -6.58
CA SER A 411 -17.04 -9.38 -7.31
C SER A 411 -18.30 -8.64 -7.76
N TYR A 412 -18.31 -7.32 -7.57
CA TYR A 412 -19.39 -6.45 -8.01
C TYR A 412 -18.85 -5.38 -8.94
N PHE A 413 -19.63 -5.06 -9.97
CA PHE A 413 -19.31 -4.04 -10.96
C PHE A 413 -20.30 -2.89 -10.86
N PHE A 414 -19.79 -1.68 -10.65
CA PHE A 414 -20.55 -0.45 -10.70
C PHE A 414 -20.43 0.15 -12.11
N SER A 415 -21.47 -0.08 -12.93
CA SER A 415 -21.50 0.35 -14.32
C SER A 415 -21.63 1.86 -14.46
N GLY A 416 -20.85 2.46 -15.37
CA GLY A 416 -20.94 3.90 -15.71
C GLY A 416 -20.33 4.84 -14.68
N THR A 417 -19.62 4.33 -13.67
CA THR A 417 -19.00 5.16 -12.62
C THR A 417 -17.51 5.39 -12.86
N GLN A 418 -17.00 6.49 -12.29
CA GLN A 418 -15.60 6.90 -12.32
C GLN A 418 -14.78 6.26 -11.19
N HIS A 419 -13.44 6.30 -11.31
CA HIS A 419 -12.51 5.65 -10.38
C HIS A 419 -12.73 6.03 -8.90
N VAL A 420 -12.98 7.31 -8.65
CA VAL A 420 -13.37 7.86 -7.35
C VAL A 420 -14.45 8.91 -7.64
N PRO A 421 -15.58 8.92 -6.90
CA PRO A 421 -16.66 9.88 -7.09
C PRO A 421 -16.24 11.34 -7.03
#